data_AF-A0A2X1Y5W1-F1
#
_entry.id   AF-A0A2X1Y5W1-F1
#
_cell.length_a   1.000
_cell.length_b   1.000
_cell.length_c   1.000
_cell.angle_alpha   90.00
_cell.angle_beta   90.00
_cell.angle_gamma   90.00
#
_symmetry.space_group_name_H-M   'P 1'
#
loop_
_entity.id
_entity.type
_entity.pdbx_description
1 polymer ?
#
loop_
_entity_poly.entity_id
_entity_poly.type
_entity_poly.pdbx_seq_one_letter_code
_entity_poly.pdbx_strand_id
1 'polypeptide(L)'
;MENKELINDLNNNVNEYIRNIKENIDEKKALVITHGCQMNEHDSEKITWLLEKMGYSFVNEIDEADFIIVNTCSVRHSAEDKVYGQLGNLKNLKSKKEKYKNSSLWLYDAKG
;
A
#
# COMPACT_ATOMS: atom_id res chain seq x y z
N MET A 1 -32.24 24.24 4.12
CA MET A 1 -31.01 25.04 3.99
C MET A 1 -29.85 24.41 4.78
N GLU A 2 -30.11 23.89 5.99
CA GLU A 2 -29.09 23.28 6.88
C GLU A 2 -28.29 22.09 6.30
N ASN A 3 -28.89 21.23 5.46
CA ASN A 3 -28.17 20.07 4.90
C ASN A 3 -27.04 20.44 3.91
N LYS A 4 -27.06 21.63 3.29
CA LYS A 4 -26.03 22.02 2.32
C LYS A 4 -24.73 22.46 3.00
N GLU A 5 -24.84 23.12 4.15
CA GLU A 5 -23.67 23.56 4.93
C GLU A 5 -22.96 22.35 5.54
N LEU A 6 -23.70 21.42 6.16
CA LEU A 6 -23.16 20.15 6.67
C LEU A 6 -22.43 19.33 5.59
N ILE A 7 -23.01 19.23 4.39
CA ILE A 7 -22.37 18.51 3.27
C ILE A 7 -21.10 19.23 2.80
N ASN A 8 -21.10 20.57 2.75
CA ASN A 8 -19.92 21.33 2.37
C ASN A 8 -18.80 21.21 3.40
N ASP A 9 -19.12 21.28 4.69
CA ASP A 9 -18.13 21.12 5.76
C ASP A 9 -17.53 19.72 5.76
N LEU A 10 -18.34 18.68 5.56
CA LEU A 10 -17.85 17.31 5.41
C LEU A 10 -16.92 17.18 4.19
N ASN A 11 -17.30 17.73 3.04
CA ASN A 11 -16.48 17.71 1.83
C ASN A 11 -15.16 18.46 2.03
N ASN A 12 -15.17 19.61 2.70
CA ASN A 12 -13.97 20.38 2.99
C ASN A 12 -13.02 19.62 3.90
N ASN A 13 -13.53 19.01 4.98
CA ASN A 13 -12.74 18.18 5.89
C ASN A 13 -12.12 16.97 5.17
N VAL A 14 -12.88 16.29 4.32
CA VAL A 14 -12.38 15.16 3.51
C VAL A 14 -11.28 15.64 2.55
N ASN A 15 -11.48 16.76 1.87
CA ASN A 15 -10.50 17.31 0.94
C ASN A 15 -9.21 17.74 1.66
N GLU A 16 -9.32 18.34 2.84
CA GLU A 16 -8.17 18.70 3.67
C GLU A 16 -7.40 17.46 4.14
N TYR A 17 -8.11 16.42 4.58
CA TYR A 17 -7.49 15.14 4.93
C TYR A 17 -6.75 14.50 3.75
N ILE A 18 -7.36 14.49 2.56
CA ILE A 18 -6.72 13.98 1.33
C ILE A 18 -5.49 14.82 0.97
N ARG A 19 -5.56 16.14 1.10
CA ARG A 19 -4.45 17.04 0.85
C ARG A 19 -3.29 16.79 1.80
N ASN A 20 -3.56 16.70 3.10
CA ASN A 20 -2.53 16.39 4.11
C ASN A 20 -1.88 15.03 3.85
N ILE A 21 -2.67 14.02 3.48
CA ILE A 21 -2.14 12.72 3.06
C ILE A 21 -1.19 12.88 1.87
N LYS A 22 -1.61 13.62 0.83
CA LYS A 22 -0.78 13.85 -0.36
C LYS A 22 0.51 14.61 -0.05
N GLU A 23 0.46 15.68 0.74
CA GLU A 23 1.66 16.45 1.12
C GLU A 23 2.67 15.61 1.94
N ASN A 24 2.21 14.58 2.67
CA ASN A 24 3.08 13.66 3.40
C ASN A 24 3.53 12.43 2.57
N ILE A 25 2.90 12.19 1.42
CA ILE A 25 3.16 11.05 0.54
C ILE A 25 3.93 11.46 -0.71
N ASP A 26 3.85 12.71 -1.15
CA ASP A 26 4.69 13.26 -2.21
C ASP A 26 6.16 12.93 -1.86
N GLU A 27 6.86 12.26 -2.78
CA GLU A 27 8.21 11.67 -2.63
C GLU A 27 8.33 10.27 -1.98
N LYS A 28 7.24 9.64 -1.53
CA LYS A 28 7.29 8.26 -1.03
C LYS A 28 7.42 7.25 -2.15
N LYS A 29 8.24 6.22 -1.93
CA LYS A 29 8.48 5.14 -2.90
C LYS A 29 7.62 3.92 -2.58
N ALA A 30 6.95 3.35 -3.57
CA ALA A 30 6.17 2.13 -3.46
C ALA A 30 6.74 0.99 -4.30
N LEU A 31 6.55 -0.24 -3.83
CA LEU A 31 6.82 -1.46 -4.59
C LEU A 31 5.60 -2.39 -4.51
N VAL A 32 5.11 -2.84 -5.67
CA VAL A 32 4.04 -3.83 -5.77
C VAL A 32 4.63 -5.14 -6.25
N ILE A 33 4.60 -6.16 -5.40
CA ILE A 33 5.08 -7.50 -5.69
C ILE A 33 3.86 -8.38 -5.99
N THR A 34 3.80 -8.94 -7.19
CA THR A 34 2.67 -9.75 -7.65
C THR A 34 3.08 -11.22 -7.67
N HIS A 35 2.31 -12.08 -6.98
CA HIS A 35 2.49 -13.53 -7.00
C HIS A 35 1.16 -14.24 -7.26
N GLY A 36 0.95 -14.82 -8.44
CA GLY A 36 -0.28 -15.55 -8.69
C GLY A 36 -0.59 -15.74 -10.16
N CYS A 37 -1.82 -15.41 -10.55
CA CYS A 37 -2.30 -15.53 -11.93
C CYS A 37 -2.55 -14.16 -12.56
N GLN A 38 -3.05 -14.15 -13.79
CA GLN A 38 -3.43 -12.94 -14.54
C GLN A 38 -4.38 -12.02 -13.78
N MET A 39 -5.22 -12.58 -12.89
CA MET A 39 -6.10 -11.76 -12.05
C MET A 39 -5.29 -10.89 -11.08
N ASN A 40 -4.23 -11.41 -10.47
CA ASN A 40 -3.35 -10.62 -9.61
C ASN A 40 -2.57 -9.57 -10.41
N GLU A 41 -2.13 -9.88 -11.62
CA GLU A 41 -1.48 -8.88 -12.49
C GLU A 41 -2.43 -7.71 -12.77
N HIS A 42 -3.66 -8.01 -13.16
CA HIS A 42 -4.68 -7.00 -13.41
C HIS A 42 -5.05 -6.18 -12.16
N ASP A 43 -5.14 -6.82 -10.99
CA ASP A 43 -5.39 -6.11 -9.74
C ASP A 43 -4.18 -5.26 -9.33
N SER A 44 -2.96 -5.73 -9.57
CA SER A 44 -1.74 -4.97 -9.33
C SER A 44 -1.63 -3.73 -10.23
N GLU A 45 -2.15 -3.75 -11.46
CA GLU A 45 -2.26 -2.54 -12.29
C GLU A 45 -3.17 -1.48 -11.64
N LYS A 46 -4.32 -1.89 -11.11
CA LYS A 46 -5.24 -0.97 -10.40
C LYS A 46 -4.63 -0.42 -9.12
N ILE A 47 -3.96 -1.26 -8.36
CA ILE A 47 -3.23 -0.88 -7.14
C ILE A 47 -2.15 0.14 -7.48
N THR A 48 -1.37 -0.11 -8.54
CA THR A 48 -0.32 0.79 -9.02
C THR A 48 -0.92 2.15 -9.37
N TRP A 49 -1.97 2.18 -10.19
CA TRP A 49 -2.66 3.41 -10.57
C TRP A 49 -3.18 4.21 -9.36
N LEU A 50 -3.75 3.52 -8.36
CA LEU A 50 -4.24 4.18 -7.14
C LEU A 50 -3.10 4.85 -6.37
N LEU A 51 -1.99 4.15 -6.19
CA LEU A 51 -0.81 4.68 -5.50
C LEU A 51 -0.18 5.86 -6.26
N GLU A 52 -0.14 5.82 -7.60
CA GLU A 52 0.27 6.98 -8.40
C GLU A 52 -0.62 8.19 -8.13
N LYS A 53 -1.95 8.01 -8.07
CA LYS A 53 -2.90 9.10 -7.75
C LYS A 53 -2.75 9.66 -6.33
N MET A 54 -2.17 8.85 -5.43
CA MET A 54 -1.84 9.25 -4.06
C MET A 54 -0.49 9.95 -3.94
N GLY A 55 0.36 9.95 -4.99
CA GLY A 55 1.65 10.64 -5.02
C GLY A 55 2.87 9.73 -4.84
N TYR A 56 2.69 8.41 -4.87
CA TYR A 56 3.82 7.49 -4.78
C TYR A 56 4.60 7.40 -6.11
N SER A 57 5.92 7.28 -6.00
CA SER A 57 6.80 6.86 -7.08
C SER A 57 7.11 5.37 -6.97
N PHE A 58 7.36 4.67 -8.09
CA PHE A 58 7.60 3.23 -8.06
C PHE A 58 9.08 2.88 -8.11
N VAL A 59 9.46 1.86 -7.35
CA VAL A 59 10.79 1.25 -7.34
C VAL A 59 10.69 -0.25 -7.55
N ASN A 60 11.80 -0.86 -7.98
CA ASN A 60 11.89 -2.31 -8.20
C ASN A 60 12.58 -3.05 -7.04
N GLU A 61 13.27 -2.33 -6.18
CA GLU A 61 14.04 -2.89 -5.07
C GLU A 61 13.33 -2.66 -3.73
N ILE A 62 13.26 -3.71 -2.92
CA ILE A 62 12.58 -3.71 -1.63
C ILE A 62 13.18 -2.67 -0.67
N ASP A 63 14.49 -2.47 -0.73
CA ASP A 63 15.23 -1.64 0.21
C ASP A 63 15.16 -0.14 -0.08
N GLU A 64 14.62 0.22 -1.25
CA GLU A 64 14.32 1.59 -1.65
C GLU A 64 12.89 2.02 -1.31
N ALA A 65 11.95 1.06 -1.26
CA ALA A 65 10.53 1.31 -1.06
C ALA A 65 10.23 1.81 0.36
N ASP A 66 9.37 2.82 0.51
CA ASP A 66 8.75 3.23 1.79
C ASP A 66 7.50 2.40 2.10
N PHE A 67 6.83 1.89 1.05
CA PHE A 67 5.60 1.11 1.13
C PHE A 67 5.66 -0.09 0.18
N ILE A 68 5.29 -1.27 0.68
CA ILE A 68 5.36 -2.52 -0.09
C ILE A 68 4.01 -3.22 -0.02
N ILE A 69 3.44 -3.53 -1.18
CA ILE A 69 2.25 -4.37 -1.31
C ILE A 69 2.68 -5.71 -1.91
N VAL A 70 2.27 -6.81 -1.28
CA VAL A 70 2.43 -8.15 -1.85
C VAL A 70 1.05 -8.68 -2.21
N ASN A 71 0.72 -8.68 -3.51
CA ASN A 71 -0.55 -9.17 -4.04
C ASN A 71 -0.43 -10.67 -4.34
N THR A 72 -1.26 -11.50 -3.70
CA THR A 72 -1.21 -12.95 -3.89
C THR A 72 -2.58 -13.63 -3.98
N CYS A 73 -2.61 -14.82 -4.59
CA CYS A 73 -3.78 -15.71 -4.56
C CYS A 73 -3.99 -16.30 -3.16
N SER A 74 -5.22 -16.24 -2.63
CA SER A 74 -5.60 -16.81 -1.33
C SER A 74 -5.66 -18.35 -1.29
N VAL A 75 -5.59 -19.01 -2.44
CA VAL A 75 -5.94 -20.44 -2.57
C VAL A 75 -4.75 -21.39 -2.74
N ARG A 76 -3.49 -20.90 -2.67
CA ARG A 76 -2.30 -21.75 -2.84
C ARG A 76 -1.33 -21.61 -1.66
N HIS A 77 -1.12 -22.69 -0.91
CA HIS A 77 -0.14 -22.80 0.17
C HIS A 77 1.27 -22.32 -0.23
N SER A 78 1.70 -22.60 -1.48
CA SER A 78 3.02 -22.16 -1.97
C SER A 78 3.14 -20.64 -2.14
N ALA A 79 2.02 -19.93 -2.24
CA ALA A 79 1.99 -18.47 -2.29
C ALA A 79 2.08 -17.89 -0.89
N GLU A 80 1.39 -18.51 0.08
CA GLU A 80 1.51 -18.18 1.51
C GLU A 80 2.95 -18.36 2.00
N ASP A 81 3.60 -19.49 1.70
CA ASP A 81 4.99 -19.76 2.10
C ASP A 81 5.98 -18.71 1.57
N LYS A 82 5.80 -18.27 0.30
CA LYS A 82 6.63 -17.22 -0.30
C LYS A 82 6.40 -15.87 0.38
N VAL A 83 5.15 -15.54 0.71
CA VAL A 83 4.81 -14.31 1.44
C VAL A 83 5.40 -14.33 2.85
N TYR A 84 5.30 -15.45 3.58
CA TYR A 84 5.91 -15.61 4.91
C TYR A 84 7.44 -15.50 4.87
N GLY A 85 8.10 -16.08 3.86
CA GLY A 85 9.54 -15.92 3.66
C GLY A 85 9.94 -14.46 3.39
N GLN A 86 9.21 -13.77 2.51
CA GLN A 86 9.43 -12.35 2.23
C GLN A 86 9.14 -11.48 3.47
N LEU A 87 8.10 -11.78 4.25
CA LEU A 87 7.77 -11.11 5.51
C LEU A 87 8.89 -11.22 6.55
N GLY A 88 9.51 -12.40 6.67
CA GLY A 88 10.67 -12.60 7.55
C GLY A 88 11.83 -11.67 7.17
N ASN A 89 12.10 -11.55 5.87
CA ASN A 89 13.13 -10.64 5.35
C ASN A 89 12.77 -9.16 5.57
N LEU A 90 11.50 -8.80 5.36
CA LEU A 90 11.00 -7.44 5.56
C LEU A 90 11.00 -7.03 7.04
N LYS A 91 10.69 -7.93 7.97
CA LYS A 91 10.80 -7.68 9.42
C LYS A 91 12.26 -7.42 9.83
N ASN A 92 13.20 -8.19 9.29
CA ASN A 92 14.62 -7.97 9.53
C ASN A 92 15.08 -6.60 9.00
N LEU A 93 14.65 -6.21 7.80
CA LEU A 93 14.90 -4.88 7.23
C LEU A 93 14.29 -3.76 8.10
N LYS A 94 13.05 -3.94 8.58
CA LYS A 94 12.38 -3.01 9.50
C LYS A 94 13.14 -2.80 10.81
N SER A 95 13.71 -3.86 11.37
CA SER A 95 14.52 -3.77 12.61
C SER A 95 15.85 -3.02 12.42
N LYS A 96 16.41 -3.06 11.20
CA LYS A 96 17.74 -2.51 10.89
C LYS A 96 17.71 -1.07 10.39
N LYS A 97 16.61 -0.60 9.81
CA LYS A 97 16.51 0.73 9.20
C LYS A 97 15.46 1.58 9.92
N GLU A 98 15.88 2.71 10.51
CA GLU A 98 15.02 3.67 11.23
C GLU A 98 13.81 4.11 10.39
N LYS A 99 14.03 4.29 9.08
CA LYS A 99 13.03 4.63 8.05
C LYS A 99 11.75 3.76 8.12
N TYR A 100 11.86 2.51 8.56
CA TYR A 100 10.77 1.53 8.51
C TYR A 100 10.09 1.26 9.85
N LYS A 101 10.59 1.82 10.97
CA LYS A 101 10.03 1.53 12.31
C LYS A 101 8.55 1.89 12.42
N ASN A 102 8.11 2.93 11.70
CA ASN A 102 6.72 3.40 11.66
C ASN A 102 5.88 2.80 10.51
N SER A 103 6.44 1.91 9.67
CA SER A 103 5.69 1.28 8.57
C SER A 103 4.73 0.23 9.09
N SER A 104 3.44 0.40 8.85
CA SER A 104 2.41 -0.59 9.20
C SER A 104 2.41 -1.71 8.17
N LEU A 105 2.82 -2.92 8.58
CA LEU A 105 2.79 -4.11 7.74
C LEU A 105 1.42 -4.78 7.89
N TRP A 106 0.44 -4.34 7.09
CA TRP A 106 -0.90 -4.92 7.07
C TRP A 106 -0.94 -6.04 6.04
N LEU A 107 -1.08 -7.28 6.52
CA LEU A 107 -1.52 -8.39 5.68
C LEU A 107 -3.04 -8.32 5.61
N TYR A 108 -3.60 -7.89 4.49
CA TYR A 108 -5.00 -8.19 4.20
C TYR A 108 -5.08 -9.68 3.89
N ASP A 109 -5.50 -10.46 4.87
CA ASP A 109 -6.02 -11.80 4.66
C ASP A 109 -7.35 -11.67 3.92
N ALA A 110 -7.39 -12.08 2.65
CA ALA A 110 -8.61 -12.18 1.87
C ALA A 110 -9.43 -13.42 2.29
N LYS A 111 -9.57 -13.66 3.61
CA LYS A 111 -10.58 -14.54 4.18
C LYS A 111 -11.84 -13.73 4.43
N GLY A 112 -12.58 -13.57 3.34
CA GLY A 112 -13.95 -13.10 3.25
C GLY A 112 -14.48 -13.43 1.88
#